data_AF-A0A9D9CIL1-F1
#
_entry.id   AF-A0A9D9CIL1-F1
#
_cell.length_a   1.000
_cell.length_b   1.000
_cell.length_c   1.000
_cell.angle_alpha   90.00
_cell.angle_beta   90.00
_cell.angle_gamma   90.00
#
_symmetry.space_group_name_H-M   'P 1'
#
loop_
_entity.id
_entity.type
_entity.pdbx_description
1 polymer ?
#
loop_
_entity_poly.entity_id
_entity_poly.type
_entity_poly.pdbx_seq_one_letter_code
_entity_poly.pdbx_strand_id
1 'polypeptide(L)'
;MGTWIIILIALGAFIIGVGGCFLVLRYVSKQTLKEAAAEAEIIKKNKIIEAKEKFIALKAEHEAQVQQANSKLQQQESRLQQRENQLNQKQGELQRAQNDLNQQRENVENQMTVIEHRNKELDKLCKQAQDQLEAISGLSAAEAKAQLIENLKDEAKTDAMSYVNEIMEEAKMTANKEAKKIVVQTIQRVATEAAIENSVSVFHIESDEIKGRVIGREGRNIRALEAATGVEIIVDDTPEAIVLSAFDPVRREIARLSLHQLVTDGRIHPARIEEVVNKV
;
A
#
# COMPACT_ATOMS: atom_id res chain seq x y z
N MET A 1 -36.24 -75.48 147.23
CA MET A 1 -37.28 -75.61 146.18
C MET A 1 -37.42 -74.35 145.28
N GLY A 2 -37.07 -73.13 145.70
CA GLY A 2 -37.29 -71.91 144.89
C GLY A 2 -36.28 -71.57 143.77
N THR A 3 -35.02 -72.00 143.86
CA THR A 3 -33.96 -71.59 142.90
C THR A 3 -34.04 -72.28 141.53
N TRP A 4 -34.52 -73.52 141.46
CA TRP A 4 -34.69 -74.26 140.21
C TRP A 4 -35.82 -73.71 139.32
N ILE A 5 -36.84 -73.10 139.92
CA ILE A 5 -37.97 -72.48 139.20
C ILE A 5 -37.51 -71.21 138.47
N ILE A 6 -36.64 -70.40 139.09
CA ILE A 6 -36.13 -69.15 138.51
C ILE A 6 -35.24 -69.45 137.29
N ILE A 7 -34.42 -70.51 137.35
CA ILE A 7 -33.55 -70.93 136.25
C ILE A 7 -34.38 -71.44 135.05
N LEU A 8 -35.44 -72.20 135.30
CA LEU A 8 -36.35 -72.68 134.24
C LEU A 8 -37.12 -71.53 133.57
N ILE A 9 -37.57 -70.53 134.33
CA ILE A 9 -38.23 -69.34 133.78
C ILE A 9 -37.24 -68.50 132.96
N ALA A 10 -36.00 -68.33 133.42
CA ALA A 10 -34.96 -67.60 132.69
C ALA A 10 -34.57 -68.31 131.37
N LEU A 11 -34.45 -69.65 131.38
CA LEU A 11 -34.19 -70.44 130.18
C LEU A 11 -35.38 -70.39 129.19
N GLY A 12 -36.61 -70.46 129.70
CA GLY A 12 -37.82 -70.28 128.90
C GLY A 12 -37.88 -68.89 128.25
N ALA A 13 -37.60 -67.83 129.00
CA ALA A 13 -37.56 -66.47 128.48
C ALA A 13 -36.45 -66.26 127.44
N PHE A 14 -35.27 -66.88 127.64
CA PHE A 14 -34.17 -66.83 126.69
C PHE A 14 -34.50 -67.55 125.38
N ILE A 15 -35.10 -68.75 125.44
CA ILE A 15 -35.54 -69.49 124.26
C ILE A 15 -36.62 -68.72 123.48
N ILE A 16 -37.57 -68.10 124.18
CA ILE A 16 -38.62 -67.25 123.57
C ILE A 16 -38.00 -65.99 122.95
N GLY A 17 -37.03 -65.35 123.62
CA GLY A 17 -36.33 -64.18 123.10
C GLY A 17 -35.50 -64.48 121.85
N VAL A 18 -34.74 -65.58 121.85
CA VAL A 18 -33.96 -66.04 120.68
C VAL A 18 -34.89 -66.47 119.55
N GLY A 19 -35.99 -67.18 119.85
CA GLY A 19 -37.00 -67.57 118.86
C GLY A 19 -37.71 -66.37 118.24
N GLY A 20 -38.06 -65.36 119.04
CA GLY A 20 -38.65 -64.11 118.58
C GLY A 20 -37.70 -63.30 117.71
N CYS A 21 -36.43 -63.15 118.13
CA CYS A 21 -35.40 -62.44 117.36
C CYS A 21 -35.11 -63.16 116.02
N PHE A 22 -35.04 -64.49 116.01
CA PHE A 22 -34.86 -65.27 114.79
C PHE A 22 -36.05 -65.12 113.83
N LEU A 23 -37.28 -65.07 114.33
CA LEU A 23 -38.48 -64.83 113.50
C LEU A 23 -38.50 -63.42 112.92
N VAL A 24 -38.15 -62.39 113.70
CA VAL A 24 -38.08 -61.00 113.22
C VAL A 24 -36.98 -60.84 112.18
N LEU A 25 -35.77 -61.36 112.43
CA LEU A 25 -34.68 -61.36 111.45
C LEU A 25 -35.09 -62.09 110.17
N ARG A 26 -35.75 -63.25 110.28
CA ARG A 26 -36.23 -63.99 109.11
C ARG A 26 -37.33 -63.26 108.35
N TYR A 27 -38.17 -62.48 109.02
CA TYR A 27 -39.21 -61.66 108.39
C TYR A 27 -38.60 -60.45 107.67
N VAL A 28 -37.69 -59.71 108.33
CA VAL A 28 -36.97 -58.57 107.74
C VAL A 28 -36.08 -59.01 106.58
N SER A 29 -35.36 -60.13 106.70
CA SER A 29 -34.59 -60.70 105.59
C SER A 29 -35.49 -61.14 104.43
N LYS A 30 -36.67 -61.71 104.70
CA LYS A 30 -37.64 -62.02 103.64
C LYS A 30 -38.20 -60.76 102.97
N GLN A 31 -38.44 -59.70 103.72
CA GLN A 31 -38.98 -58.45 103.20
C GLN A 31 -37.95 -57.70 102.36
N THR A 32 -36.72 -57.57 102.85
CA THR A 32 -35.59 -57.00 102.09
C THR A 32 -35.26 -57.80 100.84
N LEU A 33 -35.34 -59.14 100.88
CA LEU A 33 -35.19 -59.98 99.68
C LEU A 33 -36.33 -59.76 98.67
N LYS A 34 -37.57 -59.55 99.14
CA LYS A 34 -38.70 -59.23 98.26
C LYS A 34 -38.58 -57.84 97.65
N GLU A 35 -38.18 -56.84 98.44
CA GLU A 35 -37.93 -55.48 97.97
C GLU A 35 -36.77 -55.44 96.97
N ALA A 36 -35.64 -56.09 97.27
CA ALA A 36 -34.52 -56.23 96.35
C ALA A 36 -34.90 -56.99 95.07
N ALA A 37 -35.77 -58.01 95.15
CA ALA A 37 -36.27 -58.72 93.97
C ALA A 37 -37.20 -57.82 93.11
N ALA A 38 -38.06 -57.03 93.74
CA ALA A 38 -38.93 -56.08 93.04
C ALA A 38 -38.12 -54.96 92.37
N GLU A 39 -37.12 -54.41 93.06
CA GLU A 39 -36.18 -53.42 92.49
C GLU A 39 -35.38 -54.02 91.33
N ALA A 40 -34.89 -55.26 91.46
CA ALA A 40 -34.20 -55.95 90.37
C ALA A 40 -35.11 -56.18 89.15
N GLU A 41 -36.39 -56.50 89.36
CA GLU A 41 -37.37 -56.61 88.27
C GLU A 41 -37.63 -55.25 87.60
N ILE A 42 -37.73 -54.16 88.37
CA ILE A 42 -37.93 -52.81 87.83
C ILE A 42 -36.69 -52.39 87.02
N ILE A 43 -35.48 -52.60 87.54
CA ILE A 43 -34.22 -52.30 86.83
C ILE A 43 -34.15 -53.12 85.53
N LYS A 44 -34.50 -54.40 85.57
CA LYS A 44 -34.54 -55.26 84.37
C LYS A 44 -35.54 -54.73 83.35
N LYS A 45 -36.76 -54.37 83.76
CA LYS A 45 -37.79 -53.79 82.88
C LYS A 45 -37.32 -52.46 82.29
N ASN A 46 -36.75 -51.56 83.10
CA ASN A 46 -36.21 -50.28 82.64
C ASN A 46 -35.06 -50.46 81.65
N LYS A 47 -34.15 -51.41 81.88
CA LYS A 47 -33.07 -51.73 80.93
C LYS A 47 -33.60 -52.31 79.61
N ILE A 48 -34.66 -53.12 79.66
CA ILE A 48 -35.32 -53.62 78.45
C ILE A 48 -36.00 -52.47 77.68
N ILE A 49 -36.63 -51.52 78.37
CA ILE A 49 -37.24 -50.34 77.75
C ILE A 49 -36.15 -49.45 77.12
N GLU A 50 -35.08 -49.14 77.86
CA GLU A 50 -33.94 -48.35 77.36
C GLU A 50 -33.31 -49.01 76.12
N ALA A 51 -33.15 -50.34 76.13
CA ALA A 51 -32.65 -51.09 74.97
C ALA A 51 -33.63 -51.04 73.78
N LYS A 52 -34.95 -51.11 74.03
CA LYS A 52 -35.97 -50.98 72.98
C LYS A 52 -36.00 -49.56 72.40
N GLU A 53 -35.89 -48.53 73.22
CA GLU A 53 -35.83 -47.13 72.76
C GLU A 53 -34.59 -46.88 71.92
N LYS A 54 -33.41 -47.34 72.37
CA LYS A 54 -32.17 -47.27 71.58
C LYS A 54 -32.28 -48.04 70.28
N PHE A 55 -32.91 -49.21 70.29
CA PHE A 55 -33.13 -50.00 69.07
C PHE A 55 -34.05 -49.29 68.08
N ILE A 56 -35.16 -48.70 68.55
CA ILE A 56 -36.09 -47.94 67.71
C ILE A 56 -35.40 -46.69 67.14
N ALA A 57 -34.65 -45.96 67.96
CA ALA A 57 -33.90 -44.78 67.52
C ALA A 57 -32.85 -45.14 66.45
N LEU A 58 -32.04 -46.19 66.70
CA LEU A 58 -31.03 -46.64 65.74
C LEU A 58 -31.67 -47.15 64.44
N LYS A 59 -32.81 -47.85 64.54
CA LYS A 59 -33.57 -48.31 63.37
C LYS A 59 -34.12 -47.13 62.56
N ALA A 60 -34.69 -46.12 63.22
CA ALA A 60 -35.20 -44.93 62.56
C ALA A 60 -34.09 -44.12 61.88
N GLU A 61 -32.93 -43.98 62.54
CA GLU A 61 -31.75 -43.34 61.93
C GLU A 61 -31.26 -44.11 60.71
N HIS A 62 -31.19 -45.45 60.79
CA HIS A 62 -30.80 -46.28 59.68
C HIS A 62 -31.79 -46.20 58.51
N GLU A 63 -33.10 -46.25 58.79
CA GLU A 63 -34.15 -46.07 57.76
C GLU A 63 -34.04 -44.70 57.08
N ALA A 64 -33.79 -43.63 57.85
CA ALA A 64 -33.57 -42.29 57.30
C ALA A 64 -32.31 -42.21 56.42
N GLN A 65 -31.19 -42.82 56.85
CA GLN A 65 -29.95 -42.90 56.06
C GLN A 65 -30.16 -43.68 54.76
N VAL A 66 -30.84 -44.83 54.83
CA VAL A 66 -31.17 -45.67 53.66
C VAL A 66 -32.08 -44.90 52.70
N GLN A 67 -33.09 -44.19 53.21
CA GLN A 67 -33.98 -43.40 52.37
C GLN A 67 -33.25 -42.22 51.71
N GLN A 68 -32.33 -41.57 52.41
CA GLN A 68 -31.49 -40.52 51.83
C GLN A 68 -30.51 -41.07 50.79
N ALA A 69 -29.92 -42.25 51.03
CA ALA A 69 -29.06 -42.92 50.06
C ALA A 69 -29.84 -43.31 48.80
N ASN A 70 -31.02 -43.90 48.96
CA ASN A 70 -31.89 -44.29 47.85
C ASN A 70 -32.34 -43.08 47.03
N SER A 71 -32.69 -41.95 47.67
CA SER A 71 -33.08 -40.75 46.92
C SER A 71 -31.91 -40.15 46.14
N LYS A 72 -30.70 -40.14 46.70
CA LYS A 72 -29.48 -39.72 45.99
C LYS A 72 -29.17 -40.65 44.82
N LEU A 73 -29.31 -41.96 45.00
CA LEU A 73 -29.08 -42.95 43.96
C LEU A 73 -30.08 -42.78 42.81
N GLN A 74 -31.37 -42.62 43.12
CA GLN A 74 -32.41 -42.36 42.12
C GLN A 74 -32.17 -41.06 41.35
N GLN A 75 -31.73 -39.99 42.02
CA GLN A 75 -31.36 -38.74 41.35
C GLN A 75 -30.15 -38.92 40.42
N GLN A 76 -29.14 -39.67 40.84
CA GLN A 76 -27.97 -39.97 40.00
C GLN A 76 -28.36 -40.83 38.80
N GLU A 77 -29.17 -41.86 39.00
CA GLU A 77 -29.67 -42.74 37.94
C GLU A 77 -30.48 -41.95 36.91
N SER A 78 -31.39 -41.09 37.35
CA SER A 78 -32.15 -40.21 36.45
C SER A 78 -31.24 -39.27 35.63
N ARG A 79 -30.20 -38.69 36.25
CA ARG A 79 -29.21 -37.86 35.55
C ARG A 79 -28.38 -38.65 34.55
N LEU A 80 -27.98 -39.87 34.90
CA LEU A 80 -27.25 -40.77 34.01
C LEU A 80 -28.09 -41.15 32.81
N GLN A 81 -29.36 -41.51 33.02
CA GLN A 81 -30.30 -41.85 31.95
C GLN A 81 -30.55 -40.66 31.01
N GLN A 82 -30.69 -39.44 31.54
CA GLN A 82 -30.78 -38.22 30.71
C GLN A 82 -29.53 -38.02 29.85
N ARG A 83 -28.33 -38.22 30.44
CA ARG A 83 -27.07 -38.08 29.73
C ARG A 83 -26.89 -39.16 28.66
N GLU A 84 -27.29 -40.40 28.94
CA GLU A 84 -27.28 -41.50 27.98
C GLU A 84 -28.20 -41.20 26.79
N ASN A 85 -29.41 -40.72 27.04
CA ASN A 85 -30.34 -40.31 25.98
C ASN A 85 -29.75 -39.18 25.11
N GLN A 86 -29.12 -38.17 25.72
CA GLN A 86 -28.44 -37.10 24.98
C GLN A 86 -27.26 -37.60 24.15
N LEU A 87 -26.47 -38.54 24.70
CA LEU A 87 -25.35 -39.15 23.96
C LEU A 87 -25.85 -39.98 22.78
N ASN A 88 -26.92 -40.76 22.95
CA ASN A 88 -27.53 -41.53 21.88
C ASN A 88 -28.09 -40.64 20.76
N GLN A 89 -28.72 -39.51 21.13
CA GLN A 89 -29.17 -38.51 20.14
C GLN A 89 -27.99 -37.94 19.35
N LYS A 90 -26.94 -37.48 20.03
CA LYS A 90 -25.73 -36.96 19.38
C LYS A 90 -25.03 -37.99 18.49
N GLN A 91 -25.00 -39.25 18.92
CA GLN A 91 -24.43 -40.34 18.12
C GLN A 91 -25.24 -40.57 16.84
N GLY A 92 -26.58 -40.53 16.93
CA GLY A 92 -27.46 -40.60 15.76
C GLY A 92 -27.27 -39.45 14.78
N GLU A 93 -27.14 -38.22 15.29
CA GLU A 93 -26.84 -37.02 14.48
C GLU A 93 -25.48 -37.13 13.80
N LEU A 94 -24.44 -37.53 14.52
CA LEU A 94 -23.10 -37.75 13.97
C LEU A 94 -23.10 -38.84 12.88
N GLN A 95 -23.83 -39.93 13.09
CA GLN A 95 -23.94 -40.99 12.08
C GLN A 95 -24.63 -40.49 10.80
N ARG A 96 -25.68 -39.67 10.92
CA ARG A 96 -26.34 -39.05 9.76
C ARG A 96 -25.39 -38.11 9.03
N ALA A 97 -24.74 -37.21 9.76
CA ALA A 97 -23.76 -36.28 9.19
C ALA A 97 -22.61 -37.02 8.49
N GLN A 98 -22.14 -38.13 9.05
CA GLN A 98 -21.12 -38.97 8.44
C GLN A 98 -21.60 -39.61 7.13
N ASN A 99 -22.82 -40.11 7.11
CA ASN A 99 -23.41 -40.69 5.89
C ASN A 99 -23.60 -39.63 4.81
N ASP A 100 -24.10 -38.44 5.15
CA ASP A 100 -24.26 -37.32 4.23
C ASP A 100 -22.91 -36.87 3.65
N LEU A 101 -21.89 -36.79 4.50
CA LEU A 101 -20.53 -36.42 4.08
C LEU A 101 -19.91 -37.47 3.15
N ASN A 102 -20.13 -38.76 3.43
CA ASN A 102 -19.68 -39.84 2.55
C ASN A 102 -20.38 -39.78 1.18
N GLN A 103 -21.69 -39.52 1.15
CA GLN A 103 -22.45 -39.37 -0.09
C GLN A 103 -21.97 -38.14 -0.89
N GLN A 104 -21.70 -37.02 -0.22
CA GLN A 104 -21.13 -35.85 -0.89
C GLN A 104 -19.74 -36.14 -1.47
N ARG A 105 -18.88 -36.87 -0.75
CA ARG A 105 -17.57 -37.28 -1.26
C ARG A 105 -17.69 -38.13 -2.52
N GLU A 106 -18.56 -39.13 -2.50
CA GLU A 106 -18.81 -39.99 -3.66
C GLU A 106 -19.33 -39.18 -4.86
N ASN A 107 -20.24 -38.24 -4.63
CA ASN A 107 -20.73 -37.35 -5.68
C ASN A 107 -19.62 -36.49 -6.28
N VAL A 108 -18.74 -35.93 -5.45
CA VAL A 108 -17.61 -35.10 -5.91
C VAL A 108 -16.60 -35.95 -6.69
N GLU A 109 -16.31 -37.17 -6.23
CA GLU A 109 -15.42 -38.11 -6.94
C GLU A 109 -15.98 -38.49 -8.31
N ASN A 110 -17.29 -38.78 -8.39
CA ASN A 110 -17.97 -39.02 -9.65
C ASN A 110 -17.93 -37.80 -10.58
N GLN A 111 -18.11 -36.59 -10.07
CA GLN A 111 -17.98 -35.37 -10.89
C GLN A 111 -16.55 -35.18 -11.40
N MET A 112 -15.55 -35.45 -10.56
CA MET A 112 -14.14 -35.33 -10.93
C MET A 112 -13.77 -36.27 -12.07
N THR A 113 -14.20 -37.54 -11.99
CA THR A 113 -13.96 -38.52 -13.06
C THR A 113 -14.64 -38.13 -14.38
N VAL A 114 -15.87 -37.62 -14.33
CA VAL A 114 -16.58 -37.10 -15.52
C VAL A 114 -15.85 -35.91 -16.13
N ILE A 115 -15.37 -34.98 -15.30
CA ILE A 115 -14.60 -33.82 -15.77
C ILE A 115 -13.28 -34.27 -16.41
N GLU A 116 -12.58 -35.23 -15.81
CA GLU A 116 -11.34 -35.77 -16.36
C GLU A 116 -11.57 -36.43 -17.73
N HIS A 117 -12.66 -37.20 -17.87
CA HIS A 117 -13.04 -37.78 -19.15
C HIS A 117 -13.32 -36.71 -20.21
N ARG A 118 -14.11 -35.67 -19.86
CA ARG A 118 -14.40 -34.56 -20.78
C ARG A 118 -13.16 -33.79 -21.19
N ASN A 119 -12.22 -33.55 -20.27
CA ASN A 119 -10.96 -32.90 -20.59
C ASN A 119 -10.14 -33.73 -21.58
N LYS A 120 -10.06 -35.05 -21.38
CA LYS A 120 -9.38 -35.96 -22.32
C LYS A 120 -10.05 -35.98 -23.70
N GLU A 121 -11.37 -35.90 -23.76
CA GLU A 121 -12.11 -35.79 -25.03
C GLU A 121 -11.86 -34.44 -25.71
N LEU A 122 -11.89 -33.34 -24.96
CA LEU A 122 -11.59 -32.00 -25.46
C LEU A 122 -10.17 -31.92 -26.02
N ASP A 123 -9.18 -32.46 -25.31
CA ASP A 123 -7.79 -32.50 -25.79
C ASP A 123 -7.66 -33.28 -27.11
N LYS A 124 -8.40 -34.39 -27.25
CA LYS A 124 -8.44 -35.16 -28.51
C LYS A 124 -9.09 -34.35 -29.62
N LEU A 125 -10.23 -33.69 -29.36
CA LEU A 125 -10.93 -32.88 -30.35
C LEU A 125 -10.09 -31.67 -30.77
N CYS A 126 -9.41 -30.99 -29.83
CA CYS A 126 -8.49 -29.90 -30.13
C CYS A 126 -7.33 -30.37 -31.01
N LYS A 127 -6.73 -31.53 -30.72
CA LYS A 127 -5.69 -32.11 -31.59
C LYS A 127 -6.23 -32.43 -32.97
N GLN A 128 -7.40 -33.07 -33.07
CA GLN A 128 -8.02 -33.36 -34.37
C GLN A 128 -8.34 -32.10 -35.17
N ALA A 129 -8.84 -31.05 -34.51
CA ALA A 129 -9.11 -29.77 -35.15
C ALA A 129 -7.82 -29.10 -35.61
N GLN A 130 -6.74 -29.20 -34.84
CA GLN A 130 -5.43 -28.70 -35.23
C GLN A 130 -4.88 -29.48 -36.43
N ASP A 131 -4.92 -30.82 -36.41
CA ASP A 131 -4.49 -31.67 -37.51
C ASP A 131 -5.28 -31.38 -38.80
N GLN A 132 -6.60 -31.17 -38.69
CA GLN A 132 -7.45 -30.79 -39.82
C GLN A 132 -7.14 -29.39 -40.34
N LEU A 133 -6.89 -28.42 -39.45
CA LEU A 133 -6.48 -27.07 -39.84
C LEU A 133 -5.14 -27.09 -40.56
N GLU A 134 -4.17 -27.87 -40.07
CA GLU A 134 -2.86 -28.07 -40.72
C GLU A 134 -3.02 -28.74 -42.09
N ALA A 135 -3.93 -29.71 -42.22
CA ALA A 135 -4.23 -30.36 -43.50
C ALA A 135 -4.91 -29.42 -44.51
N ILE A 136 -5.80 -28.53 -44.06
CA ILE A 136 -6.54 -27.60 -44.91
C ILE A 136 -5.66 -26.40 -45.33
N SER A 137 -4.84 -25.88 -44.41
CA SER A 137 -3.97 -24.73 -44.68
C SER A 137 -2.75 -25.10 -45.53
N GLY A 138 -2.39 -26.38 -45.61
CA GLY A 138 -1.17 -26.84 -46.29
C GLY A 138 0.13 -26.31 -45.65
N LEU A 139 0.02 -25.68 -44.48
CA LEU A 139 1.09 -25.07 -43.70
C LEU A 139 0.99 -25.60 -42.28
N SER A 140 2.11 -26.07 -41.72
CA SER A 140 2.14 -26.43 -40.31
C SER A 140 1.82 -25.22 -39.44
N ALA A 141 1.27 -25.43 -38.23
CA ALA A 141 0.99 -24.33 -37.30
C ALA A 141 2.24 -23.48 -36.98
N ALA A 142 3.43 -24.10 -37.06
CA ALA A 142 4.72 -23.42 -36.92
C ALA A 142 5.04 -22.49 -38.10
N GLU A 143 4.79 -22.93 -39.33
CA GLU A 143 5.03 -22.14 -40.55
C GLU A 143 4.04 -20.97 -40.65
N ALA A 144 2.75 -21.21 -40.37
CA ALA A 144 1.75 -20.15 -40.34
C ALA A 144 2.10 -19.06 -39.31
N LYS A 145 2.60 -19.46 -38.14
CA LYS A 145 3.07 -18.52 -37.11
C LYS A 145 4.32 -17.76 -37.54
N ALA A 146 5.28 -18.42 -38.20
CA ALA A 146 6.50 -17.78 -38.70
C ALA A 146 6.16 -16.72 -39.75
N GLN A 147 5.28 -17.04 -40.69
CA GLN A 147 4.87 -16.14 -41.75
C GLN A 147 4.06 -14.94 -41.23
N LEU A 148 3.21 -15.15 -40.20
CA LEU A 148 2.51 -14.05 -39.54
C LEU A 148 3.49 -13.08 -38.84
N ILE A 149 4.51 -13.63 -38.17
CA ILE A 149 5.55 -12.82 -37.51
C ILE A 149 6.38 -12.04 -38.54
N GLU A 150 6.68 -12.64 -39.69
CA GLU A 150 7.44 -11.99 -40.76
C GLU A 150 6.65 -10.83 -41.38
N ASN A 151 5.37 -11.05 -41.71
CA ASN A 151 4.49 -9.98 -42.20
C ASN A 151 4.38 -8.81 -41.20
N LEU A 152 4.21 -9.11 -39.90
CA LEU A 152 4.17 -8.09 -38.84
C LEU A 152 5.48 -7.30 -38.74
N LYS A 153 6.64 -7.95 -38.96
CA LYS A 153 7.94 -7.27 -38.96
C LYS A 153 8.09 -6.33 -40.15
N ASP A 154 7.62 -6.75 -41.32
CA ASP A 154 7.72 -5.94 -42.53
C ASP A 154 6.76 -4.73 -42.50
N GLU A 155 5.57 -4.91 -41.93
CA GLU A 155 4.63 -3.82 -41.66
C GLU A 155 5.25 -2.81 -40.67
N ALA A 156 5.77 -3.29 -39.54
CA ALA A 156 6.44 -2.42 -38.56
C ALA A 156 7.65 -1.67 -39.12
N LYS A 157 8.43 -2.29 -40.01
CA LYS A 157 9.54 -1.62 -40.73
C LYS A 157 9.02 -0.52 -41.67
N THR A 158 7.92 -0.76 -42.35
CA THR A 158 7.32 0.19 -43.29
C THR A 158 6.81 1.43 -42.56
N ASP A 159 6.12 1.23 -41.43
CA ASP A 159 5.65 2.32 -40.58
C ASP A 159 6.80 3.11 -39.97
N ALA A 160 7.85 2.42 -39.50
CA ALA A 160 9.06 3.07 -38.99
C ALA A 160 9.75 3.92 -40.08
N MET A 161 9.81 3.46 -41.33
CA MET A 161 10.34 4.25 -42.44
C MET A 161 9.50 5.48 -42.75
N SER A 162 8.17 5.37 -42.69
CA SER A 162 7.27 6.51 -42.85
C SER A 162 7.53 7.57 -41.76
N TYR A 163 7.62 7.13 -40.51
CA TYR A 163 7.88 8.00 -39.37
C TYR A 163 9.24 8.72 -39.45
N VAL A 164 10.29 8.01 -39.88
CA VAL A 164 11.62 8.62 -40.09
C VAL A 164 11.58 9.68 -41.18
N ASN A 165 10.85 9.44 -42.27
CA ASN A 165 10.72 10.43 -43.34
C ASN A 165 9.95 11.69 -42.89
N GLU A 166 8.90 11.51 -42.09
CA GLU A 166 8.14 12.62 -41.51
C GLU A 166 9.02 13.50 -40.60
N ILE A 167 9.79 12.88 -39.70
CA ILE A 167 10.75 13.59 -38.84
C ILE A 167 11.79 14.36 -39.66
N MET A 168 12.33 13.75 -40.72
CA MET A 168 13.32 14.40 -41.58
C MET A 168 12.74 15.63 -42.29
N GLU A 169 11.48 15.58 -42.72
CA GLU A 169 10.84 16.70 -43.39
C GLU A 169 10.49 17.83 -42.41
N GLU A 170 10.01 17.49 -41.21
CA GLU A 170 9.78 18.46 -40.13
C GLU A 170 11.09 19.15 -39.70
N ALA A 171 12.18 18.39 -39.59
CA ALA A 171 13.50 18.93 -39.28
C ALA A 171 13.98 19.91 -40.36
N LYS A 172 13.80 19.59 -41.64
CA LYS A 172 14.14 20.51 -42.76
C LYS A 172 13.31 21.78 -42.73
N MET A 173 12.00 21.66 -42.52
CA MET A 173 11.09 22.80 -42.43
C MET A 173 11.47 23.74 -41.28
N THR A 174 11.75 23.17 -40.11
CA THR A 174 12.16 23.90 -38.91
C THR A 174 13.52 24.58 -39.12
N ALA A 175 14.50 23.87 -39.68
CA ALA A 175 15.81 24.41 -39.97
C ALA A 175 15.74 25.59 -40.96
N ASN A 176 14.92 25.49 -42.01
CA ASN A 176 14.77 26.56 -43.00
C ASN A 176 14.11 27.81 -42.37
N LYS A 177 13.12 27.60 -41.50
CA LYS A 177 12.45 28.70 -40.77
C LYS A 177 13.41 29.42 -39.83
N GLU A 178 14.20 28.69 -39.05
CA GLU A 178 15.19 29.29 -38.14
C GLU A 178 16.34 29.94 -38.91
N ALA A 179 16.82 29.34 -40.00
CA ALA A 179 17.84 29.95 -40.85
C ALA A 179 17.40 31.33 -41.40
N LYS A 180 16.18 31.42 -41.94
CA LYS A 180 15.60 32.69 -42.40
C LYS A 180 15.49 33.73 -41.28
N LYS A 181 15.07 33.30 -40.09
CA LYS A 181 14.96 34.17 -38.92
C LYS A 181 16.31 34.73 -38.50
N ILE A 182 17.36 33.91 -38.46
CA ILE A 182 18.73 34.33 -38.12
C ILE A 182 19.24 35.35 -39.15
N VAL A 183 19.03 35.10 -40.44
CA VAL A 183 19.45 36.04 -41.50
C VAL A 183 18.74 37.39 -41.34
N VAL A 184 17.42 37.40 -41.14
CA VAL A 184 16.66 38.64 -40.93
C VAL A 184 17.14 39.39 -39.68
N GLN A 185 17.36 38.69 -38.57
CA GLN A 185 17.86 39.30 -37.33
C GLN A 185 19.26 39.87 -37.50
N THR A 186 20.12 39.20 -38.27
CA THR A 186 21.49 39.67 -38.55
C THR A 186 21.44 40.94 -39.40
N ILE A 187 20.62 40.96 -40.46
CA ILE A 187 20.41 42.16 -41.28
C ILE A 187 19.92 43.31 -40.42
N GLN A 188 18.90 43.10 -39.58
CA GLN A 188 18.34 44.16 -38.73
C GLN A 188 19.37 44.74 -37.74
N ARG A 189 20.32 43.93 -37.25
CA ARG A 189 21.37 44.39 -36.33
C ARG A 189 22.50 45.13 -37.04
N VAL A 190 22.93 44.64 -38.21
CA VAL A 190 24.11 45.16 -38.91
C VAL A 190 23.75 46.30 -39.87
N ALA A 191 22.50 46.40 -40.33
CA ALA A 191 22.09 47.36 -41.36
C ALA A 191 22.35 48.81 -40.99
N THR A 192 22.15 49.21 -39.72
CA THR A 192 22.39 50.60 -39.30
C THR A 192 23.87 50.96 -39.24
N GLU A 193 24.70 50.06 -38.71
CA GLU A 193 26.15 50.27 -38.62
C GLU A 193 26.79 50.28 -40.02
N ALA A 194 26.47 49.27 -40.84
CA ALA A 194 26.96 49.18 -42.21
C ALA A 194 26.45 50.33 -43.11
N ALA A 195 25.25 50.86 -42.87
CA ALA A 195 24.75 52.03 -43.60
C ALA A 195 25.54 53.31 -43.25
N ILE A 196 25.91 53.51 -41.99
CA ILE A 196 26.69 54.67 -41.55
C ILE A 196 28.11 54.61 -42.11
N GLU A 197 28.80 53.47 -41.96
CA GLU A 197 30.15 53.26 -42.51
C GLU A 197 30.16 53.43 -44.04
N ASN A 198 29.15 52.89 -44.71
CA ASN A 198 29.04 53.02 -46.16
C ASN A 198 28.49 54.36 -46.61
N SER A 199 28.15 55.32 -45.75
CA SER A 199 27.61 56.64 -46.17
C SER A 199 28.55 57.83 -45.92
N VAL A 200 29.48 57.69 -44.97
CA VAL A 200 30.34 58.80 -44.52
C VAL A 200 31.82 58.42 -44.64
N SER A 201 32.63 59.30 -45.23
CA SER A 201 34.10 59.14 -45.27
C SER A 201 34.79 60.42 -44.82
N VAL A 202 35.85 60.28 -44.03
CA VAL A 202 36.66 61.42 -43.58
C VAL A 202 37.89 61.55 -44.47
N PHE A 203 38.09 62.73 -45.05
CA PHE A 203 39.30 63.08 -45.80
C PHE A 203 40.19 63.99 -44.96
N HIS A 204 41.43 63.57 -44.73
CA HIS A 204 42.40 64.30 -43.92
C HIS A 204 43.23 65.25 -44.79
N ILE A 205 43.47 66.46 -44.31
CA ILE A 205 44.20 67.52 -45.00
C ILE A 205 45.40 67.94 -44.15
N GLU A 206 46.57 68.08 -44.78
CA GLU A 206 47.85 68.34 -44.10
C GLU A 206 47.97 69.77 -43.51
N SER A 207 47.11 70.72 -43.90
CA SER A 207 47.12 72.10 -43.40
C SER A 207 45.80 72.83 -43.66
N ASP A 208 45.38 73.69 -42.72
CA ASP A 208 44.19 74.54 -42.85
C ASP A 208 44.30 75.55 -44.00
N GLU A 209 45.51 75.90 -44.46
CA GLU A 209 45.69 76.74 -45.65
C GLU A 209 45.21 76.04 -46.94
N ILE A 210 45.36 74.71 -47.00
CA ILE A 210 44.82 73.89 -48.08
C ILE A 210 43.30 73.79 -47.93
N LYS A 211 42.77 73.62 -46.71
CA LYS A 211 41.32 73.62 -46.41
C LYS A 211 40.66 74.91 -46.91
N GLY A 212 41.25 76.07 -46.64
CA GLY A 212 40.75 77.37 -47.14
C GLY A 212 40.75 77.50 -48.67
N ARG A 213 41.74 76.90 -49.36
CA ARG A 213 41.79 76.87 -50.84
C ARG A 213 40.77 75.91 -51.46
N VAL A 214 40.54 74.77 -50.82
CA VAL A 214 39.52 73.79 -51.21
C VAL A 214 38.11 74.40 -51.10
N ILE A 215 37.83 75.16 -50.04
CA ILE A 215 36.55 75.90 -49.86
C ILE A 215 36.40 77.00 -50.92
N GLY A 216 37.45 77.82 -51.09
CA GLY A 216 37.44 79.00 -51.97
C GLY A 216 36.62 80.16 -51.38
N ARG A 217 36.72 81.34 -52.00
CA ARG A 217 35.97 82.54 -51.56
C ARG A 217 34.46 82.23 -51.64
N GLU A 218 33.75 82.37 -50.52
CA GLU A 218 32.31 82.07 -50.35
C GLU A 218 31.90 80.61 -50.65
N GLY A 219 32.83 79.66 -50.56
CA GLY A 219 32.53 78.24 -50.81
C GLY A 219 32.34 77.90 -52.28
N ARG A 220 32.80 78.75 -53.22
CA ARG A 220 32.59 78.51 -54.66
C ARG A 220 33.18 77.18 -55.15
N ASN A 221 34.33 76.79 -54.58
CA ASN A 221 35.08 75.63 -55.06
C ASN A 221 34.45 74.33 -54.54
N ILE A 222 34.02 74.30 -53.26
CA ILE A 222 33.27 73.15 -52.71
C ILE A 222 31.94 72.97 -53.43
N ARG A 223 31.16 74.02 -53.69
CA ARG A 223 29.88 73.90 -54.42
C ARG A 223 30.05 73.38 -55.84
N ALA A 224 31.14 73.76 -56.53
CA ALA A 224 31.45 73.22 -57.85
C ALA A 224 31.79 71.73 -57.79
N LEU A 225 32.53 71.31 -56.76
CA LEU A 225 32.86 69.90 -56.53
C LEU A 225 31.63 69.07 -56.13
N GLU A 226 30.76 69.61 -55.26
CA GLU A 226 29.48 69.00 -54.88
C GLU A 226 28.57 68.86 -56.10
N ALA A 227 28.47 69.88 -56.94
CA ALA A 227 27.68 69.82 -58.17
C ALA A 227 28.23 68.81 -59.20
N ALA A 228 29.56 68.71 -59.32
CA ALA A 228 30.20 67.80 -60.27
C ALA A 228 30.15 66.33 -59.82
N THR A 229 30.30 66.06 -58.52
CA THR A 229 30.37 64.70 -57.97
C THR A 229 29.04 64.18 -57.41
N GLY A 230 28.12 65.09 -57.07
CA GLY A 230 26.85 64.76 -56.42
C GLY A 230 27.01 64.24 -54.98
N VAL A 231 28.09 64.62 -54.30
CA VAL A 231 28.40 64.31 -52.90
C VAL A 231 28.21 65.57 -52.06
N GLU A 232 27.75 65.44 -50.81
CA GLU A 232 27.65 66.54 -49.86
C GLU A 232 28.95 66.65 -49.05
N ILE A 233 29.55 67.83 -49.02
CA ILE A 233 30.84 68.06 -48.38
C ILE A 233 30.62 68.91 -47.13
N ILE A 234 30.75 68.27 -45.97
CA ILE A 234 30.55 68.94 -44.69
C ILE A 234 31.91 69.42 -44.18
N VAL A 235 32.00 70.74 -43.99
CA VAL A 235 33.17 71.39 -43.42
C VAL A 235 32.82 71.84 -42.01
N ASP A 236 33.40 71.18 -41.01
CA ASP A 236 33.18 71.48 -39.59
C ASP A 236 34.41 72.21 -38.98
N ASP A 237 34.26 72.70 -37.76
CA ASP A 237 35.29 73.38 -36.94
C ASP A 237 36.43 72.43 -36.50
N THR A 238 36.35 71.15 -36.88
CA THR A 238 37.44 70.19 -36.68
C THR A 238 38.64 70.56 -37.57
N PRO A 239 39.84 70.79 -36.98
CA PRO A 239 41.04 71.10 -37.76
C PRO A 239 41.42 69.91 -38.65
N GLU A 240 42.04 70.18 -39.81
CA GLU A 240 42.71 69.15 -40.63
C GLU A 240 41.80 68.06 -41.26
N ALA A 241 40.47 68.19 -41.24
CA ALA A 241 39.56 67.21 -41.86
C ALA A 241 38.36 67.81 -42.60
N ILE A 242 37.91 67.11 -43.66
CA ILE A 242 36.66 67.36 -44.40
C ILE A 242 35.87 66.05 -44.46
N VAL A 243 34.56 66.12 -44.24
CA VAL A 243 33.68 64.94 -44.25
C VAL A 243 32.91 64.88 -45.57
N LEU A 244 33.00 63.73 -46.25
CA LEU A 244 32.27 63.43 -47.48
C LEU A 244 31.06 62.55 -47.14
N SER A 245 29.86 63.06 -47.39
CA SER A 245 28.59 62.37 -47.18
C SER A 245 27.92 62.06 -48.52
N ALA A 246 27.70 60.78 -48.79
CA ALA A 246 26.98 60.33 -49.99
C ALA A 246 26.39 58.94 -49.76
N PHE A 247 25.21 58.64 -50.31
CA PHE A 247 24.63 57.30 -50.25
C PHE A 247 25.32 56.30 -51.21
N ASP A 248 25.91 56.81 -52.28
CA ASP A 248 26.60 56.00 -53.30
C ASP A 248 28.12 55.94 -53.01
N PRO A 249 28.68 54.75 -52.71
CA PRO A 249 30.11 54.60 -52.42
C PRO A 249 31.00 54.96 -53.61
N VAL A 250 30.53 54.77 -54.86
CA VAL A 250 31.30 55.07 -56.06
C VAL A 250 31.49 56.58 -56.20
N ARG A 251 30.41 57.36 -56.01
CA ARG A 251 30.48 58.82 -56.06
C ARG A 251 31.35 59.40 -54.96
N ARG A 252 31.25 58.85 -53.74
CA ARG A 252 32.09 59.28 -52.62
C ARG A 252 33.58 59.05 -52.91
N GLU A 253 33.90 57.93 -53.53
CA GLU A 253 35.28 57.58 -53.87
C GLU A 253 35.82 58.45 -55.02
N ILE A 254 35.00 58.75 -56.03
CA ILE A 254 35.34 59.72 -57.09
C ILE A 254 35.62 61.11 -56.49
N ALA A 255 34.78 61.57 -55.56
CA ALA A 255 35.00 62.84 -54.86
C ALA A 255 36.29 62.84 -54.03
N ARG A 256 36.57 61.74 -53.32
CA ARG A 256 37.81 61.57 -52.52
C ARG A 256 39.06 61.62 -53.40
N LEU A 257 39.07 60.89 -54.51
CA LEU A 257 40.18 60.87 -55.47
C LEU A 257 40.37 62.23 -56.16
N SER A 258 39.27 62.87 -56.55
CA SER A 258 39.28 64.20 -57.15
C SER A 258 39.87 65.23 -56.18
N LEU A 259 39.46 65.21 -54.91
CA LEU A 259 40.05 66.06 -53.86
C LEU A 259 41.54 65.82 -53.68
N HIS A 260 41.96 64.55 -53.60
CA HIS A 260 43.38 64.22 -53.46
C HIS A 260 44.22 64.76 -54.63
N GLN A 261 43.72 64.62 -55.86
CA GLN A 261 44.42 65.10 -57.05
C GLN A 261 44.46 66.64 -57.13
N LEU A 262 43.36 67.32 -56.75
CA LEU A 262 43.28 68.78 -56.69
C LEU A 262 44.21 69.37 -55.61
N VAL A 263 44.33 68.72 -54.46
CA VAL A 263 45.26 69.12 -53.38
C VAL A 263 46.71 68.95 -53.82
N THR A 264 47.04 67.83 -54.48
CA THR A 264 48.39 67.55 -54.98
C THR A 264 48.83 68.54 -56.07
N ASP A 265 47.92 68.93 -56.97
CA ASP A 265 48.19 69.91 -58.05
C ASP A 265 48.23 71.37 -57.49
N GLY A 266 47.57 71.62 -56.35
CA GLY A 266 47.57 72.92 -55.65
C GLY A 266 46.77 74.03 -56.35
N ARG A 267 46.13 73.73 -57.49
CA ARG A 267 45.33 74.66 -58.31
C ARG A 267 43.85 74.31 -58.26
N ILE A 268 43.11 75.01 -57.41
CA ILE A 268 41.69 74.70 -57.15
C ILE A 268 40.80 75.84 -57.68
N HIS A 269 40.19 75.63 -58.85
CA HIS A 269 39.21 76.52 -59.46
C HIS A 269 38.12 75.72 -60.20
N PRO A 270 36.89 76.26 -60.36
CA PRO A 270 35.73 75.49 -60.84
C PRO A 270 35.97 74.72 -62.15
N ALA A 271 36.55 75.37 -63.17
CA ALA A 271 36.82 74.72 -64.46
C ALA A 271 37.78 73.51 -64.38
N ARG A 272 38.73 73.52 -63.44
CA ARG A 272 39.68 72.40 -63.25
C ARG A 272 39.04 71.28 -62.45
N ILE A 273 38.15 71.60 -61.53
CA ILE A 273 37.40 70.62 -60.73
C ILE A 273 36.55 69.76 -61.67
N GLU A 274 35.79 70.37 -62.58
CA GLU A 274 34.99 69.63 -63.56
C GLU A 274 35.85 68.76 -64.50
N GLU A 275 37.02 69.24 -64.91
CA GLU A 275 37.94 68.46 -65.75
C GLU A 275 38.50 67.24 -65.02
N VAL A 276 38.92 67.40 -63.77
CA VAL A 276 39.50 66.31 -62.95
C VAL A 276 38.42 65.27 -62.63
N VAL A 277 37.22 65.69 -62.24
CA VAL A 277 36.11 64.77 -61.91
C VAL A 277 35.69 63.94 -63.13
N ASN A 278 35.68 64.50 -64.34
CA ASN A 278 35.34 63.75 -65.56
C ASN A 278 36.45 62.79 -66.03
N LYS A 279 37.67 62.94 -65.50
CA LYS A 279 38.85 62.14 -65.88
C LYS A 279 39.04 60.92 -64.99
N VAL A 280 38.43 60.94 -63.79
CA VAL A 280 38.45 59.88 -62.77
C VAL A 280 37.21 59.01 -62.92
#